data_AF-A0A7J9D156-F1
#
_entry.id   AF-A0A7J9D156-F1
#
_cell.length_a   1.000
_cell.length_b   1.000
_cell.length_c   1.000
_cell.angle_alpha   90.00
_cell.angle_beta   90.00
_cell.angle_gamma   90.00
#
_symmetry.space_group_name_H-M   'P 1'
#
loop_
_entity.id
_entity.type
_entity.pdbx_description
1 polymer ?
#
loop_
_entity_poly.entity_id
_entity_poly.type
_entity_poly.pdbx_seq_one_letter_code
_entity_poly.pdbx_strand_id
1 'polypeptide(L)'
;MLNPSLLNLKYLSYPDMSGNNFQGIPIPEFIGSLKNLRYLDLCEASFNGEVPHSLRNLSYLEYLDANNWFEAVNMLLSLRTLYLSSCELNGLPVFDGKLYFTFNT
;
A
#
# COMPACT_ATOMS: atom_id res chain seq x y z
N MET A 1 -0.87 14.24 -10.46
CA MET A 1 -1.71 14.21 -9.24
C MET A 1 -2.83 13.21 -9.43
N LEU A 2 -3.02 12.29 -8.48
CA LEU A 2 -4.14 11.36 -8.47
C LEU A 2 -5.46 12.10 -8.25
N ASN A 3 -6.45 11.88 -9.11
CA ASN A 3 -7.69 12.64 -9.12
C ASN A 3 -8.70 12.06 -8.11
N PRO A 4 -9.32 12.90 -7.24
CA PRO A 4 -10.38 12.46 -6.32
C PRO A 4 -11.61 11.85 -7.00
N SER A 5 -11.76 11.95 -8.32
CA SER A 5 -12.80 11.26 -9.09
C SER A 5 -12.81 9.75 -8.86
N LEU A 6 -11.70 9.16 -8.40
CA LEU A 6 -11.65 7.76 -7.95
C LEU A 6 -12.67 7.44 -6.84
N LEU A 7 -13.08 8.43 -6.05
CA LEU A 7 -14.13 8.26 -5.02
C LEU A 7 -15.50 7.89 -5.63
N ASN A 8 -15.72 8.17 -6.91
CA ASN A 8 -16.94 7.77 -7.60
C ASN A 8 -16.96 6.27 -7.94
N LEU A 9 -15.80 5.61 -7.90
CA LEU A 9 -15.66 4.17 -8.16
C LEU A 9 -15.98 3.38 -6.89
N LYS A 10 -17.25 3.43 -6.45
CA LYS A 10 -17.71 2.83 -5.18
C LYS A 10 -17.44 1.33 -5.07
N TYR A 11 -17.26 0.62 -6.18
CA TYR A 11 -17.02 -0.83 -6.23
C TYR A 11 -15.56 -1.19 -6.57
N LEU A 12 -14.67 -0.19 -6.61
CA LEU A 12 -13.25 -0.43 -6.86
C LEU A 12 -12.68 -1.35 -5.78
N SER A 13 -12.14 -2.49 -6.22
CA SER A 13 -11.68 -3.56 -5.33
C SER A 13 -10.23 -3.97 -5.58
N TYR A 14 -9.77 -3.91 -6.84
CA TYR A 14 -8.43 -4.36 -7.25
C TYR A 14 -7.73 -3.36 -8.19
N PRO A 15 -7.49 -2.11 -7.76
CA PRO A 15 -6.64 -1.19 -8.51
C PRO A 15 -5.19 -1.65 -8.50
N ASP A 16 -4.64 -1.76 -9.70
CA ASP A 16 -3.22 -1.85 -9.96
C ASP A 16 -2.73 -0.48 -10.42
N MET A 17 -1.85 0.14 -9.64
CA MET A 17 -1.19 1.41 -9.98
C MET A 17 0.31 1.22 -10.17
N SER A 18 0.79 -0.01 -10.25
CA SER A 18 2.21 -0.33 -10.37
C SER A 18 2.83 0.25 -11.65
N GLY A 19 4.14 0.53 -11.61
CA GLY A 19 4.91 1.01 -12.76
C GLY A 19 4.51 2.39 -13.29
N ASN A 20 3.64 3.13 -12.59
CA ASN A 20 3.30 4.51 -12.94
C ASN A 20 4.33 5.49 -12.36
N ASN A 21 4.54 6.64 -13.00
CA ASN A 21 5.39 7.67 -12.42
C ASN A 21 4.53 8.74 -11.72
N PHE A 22 4.27 8.57 -10.42
CA PHE A 22 3.62 9.59 -9.60
C PHE A 22 4.54 10.72 -9.13
N GLN A 23 5.77 10.81 -9.66
CA GLN A 23 6.68 11.95 -9.49
C GLN A 23 7.07 12.27 -8.03
N GLY A 24 7.11 11.26 -7.16
CA GLY A 24 7.49 11.41 -5.76
C GLY A 24 6.42 12.08 -4.90
N ILE A 25 5.16 12.17 -5.36
CA ILE A 25 4.08 12.70 -4.51
C ILE A 25 3.73 11.69 -3.40
N PRO A 26 3.13 12.15 -2.28
CA PRO A 26 2.54 11.27 -1.29
C PRO A 26 1.29 10.55 -1.80
N ILE A 27 1.04 9.37 -1.22
CA ILE A 27 -0.21 8.63 -1.44
C ILE A 27 -1.36 9.50 -0.90
N PRO A 28 -2.38 9.83 -1.70
CA PRO A 28 -3.47 10.70 -1.24
C PRO A 28 -4.31 10.06 -0.12
N GLU A 29 -4.64 10.84 0.91
CA GLU A 29 -5.51 10.41 2.03
C GLU A 29 -6.88 9.89 1.58
N PHE A 30 -7.39 10.34 0.44
CA PHE A 30 -8.69 9.87 -0.04
C PHE A 30 -8.71 8.38 -0.41
N ILE A 31 -7.54 7.75 -0.64
CA ILE A 31 -7.46 6.29 -0.90
C ILE A 31 -8.08 5.50 0.25
N GLY A 32 -7.91 5.96 1.49
CA GLY A 32 -8.54 5.34 2.66
C GLY A 32 -10.08 5.44 2.70
N SER A 33 -10.70 6.20 1.79
CA SER A 33 -12.16 6.24 1.63
C SER A 33 -12.73 5.15 0.73
N LEU A 34 -11.88 4.44 -0.02
CA LEU A 34 -12.27 3.38 -0.96
C LEU A 34 -12.51 2.06 -0.21
N LYS A 35 -13.59 1.98 0.57
CA LYS A 35 -13.82 0.91 1.56
C LYS A 35 -13.88 -0.52 0.99
N ASN A 36 -14.13 -0.67 -0.31
CA ASN A 36 -14.22 -1.98 -0.96
C ASN A 36 -12.88 -2.51 -1.49
N LEU A 37 -11.78 -1.77 -1.29
CA LEU A 37 -10.45 -2.23 -1.70
C LEU A 37 -10.07 -3.53 -0.99
N ARG A 38 -9.64 -4.49 -1.81
CA ARG A 38 -9.06 -5.77 -1.41
C ARG A 38 -7.60 -5.89 -1.82
N TYR A 39 -7.24 -5.23 -2.92
CA TYR A 39 -5.89 -5.23 -3.47
C TYR A 39 -5.49 -3.81 -3.83
N LEU A 40 -4.29 -3.40 -3.44
CA LEU A 40 -3.71 -2.14 -3.84
C LEU A 40 -2.23 -2.33 -4.16
N ASP A 41 -1.87 -2.17 -5.42
CA ASP A 41 -0.49 -2.26 -5.87
C ASP A 41 0.07 -0.88 -6.20
N LEU A 42 1.08 -0.47 -5.44
CA LEU A 42 1.80 0.80 -5.61
C LEU A 42 3.27 0.56 -5.96
N CYS A 43 3.62 -0.66 -6.37
CA CYS A 43 4.95 -1.09 -6.72
C CYS A 43 5.53 -0.23 -7.84
N GLU A 44 6.78 0.23 -7.71
CA GLU A 44 7.46 1.06 -8.71
C GLU A 44 6.67 2.33 -9.12
N ALA A 45 5.68 2.74 -8.32
CA ALA A 45 4.77 3.81 -8.70
C ALA A 45 5.35 5.22 -8.42
N SER A 46 6.59 5.30 -7.92
CA SER A 46 7.26 6.54 -7.56
C SER A 46 6.47 7.41 -6.57
N PHE A 47 5.72 6.83 -5.63
CA PHE A 47 5.23 7.57 -4.45
C PHE A 47 6.37 7.80 -3.45
N ASN A 48 6.30 8.88 -2.67
CA ASN A 48 7.23 9.18 -1.59
C ASN A 48 6.50 9.69 -0.34
N GLY A 49 7.19 9.85 0.78
CA GLY A 49 6.59 10.27 2.05
C GLY A 49 5.96 9.11 2.82
N GLU A 50 5.21 9.46 3.86
CA GLU A 50 4.59 8.50 4.78
C GLU A 50 3.34 7.85 4.18
N VAL A 51 3.05 6.62 4.64
CA VAL A 51 1.80 5.94 4.30
C VAL A 51 0.65 6.63 5.05
N PRO A 52 -0.40 7.09 4.35
CA PRO A 52 -1.45 7.88 4.99
C PRO A 52 -2.22 7.06 6.03
N HIS A 53 -2.51 7.67 7.17
CA HIS A 53 -3.20 6.99 8.28
C HIS A 53 -4.59 6.49 7.92
N SER A 54 -5.23 7.13 6.93
CA SER A 54 -6.53 6.71 6.40
C SER A 54 -6.55 5.30 5.80
N LEU A 55 -5.40 4.70 5.43
CA LEU A 55 -5.36 3.31 4.98
C LEU A 55 -5.84 2.34 6.07
N ARG A 56 -5.76 2.70 7.37
CA ARG A 56 -6.36 1.92 8.47
C ARG A 56 -7.85 1.68 8.28
N ASN A 57 -8.53 2.55 7.52
CA ASN A 57 -9.96 2.42 7.30
C ASN A 57 -10.31 1.41 6.18
N LEU A 58 -9.33 0.79 5.54
CA LEU A 58 -9.52 -0.21 4.49
C LEU A 58 -9.63 -1.62 5.11
N SER A 59 -10.73 -1.87 5.82
CA SER A 59 -10.92 -3.10 6.61
C SER A 59 -10.99 -4.40 5.80
N TYR A 60 -11.12 -4.31 4.46
CA TYR A 60 -11.12 -5.45 3.55
C TYR A 60 -9.83 -5.58 2.75
N LEU A 61 -8.82 -4.74 2.99
CA LEU A 61 -7.56 -4.78 2.26
C LEU A 61 -6.80 -6.05 2.66
N GLU A 62 -6.56 -6.91 1.67
CA GLU A 62 -5.90 -8.21 1.82
C GLU A 62 -4.47 -8.17 1.27
N TYR A 63 -4.25 -7.35 0.23
CA TYR A 63 -2.98 -7.14 -0.45
C TYR A 63 -2.61 -5.65 -0.49
N LEU A 64 -1.36 -5.35 -0.13
CA LEU A 64 -0.74 -4.04 -0.32
C LEU A 64 0.71 -4.25 -0.76
N ASP A 65 1.12 -3.57 -1.83
CA ASP A 65 2.52 -3.34 -2.17
C ASP A 65 2.80 -1.84 -2.05
N ALA A 66 3.74 -1.45 -1.18
CA ALA A 66 4.09 -0.06 -0.93
C ALA A 66 5.54 0.09 -0.47
N ASN A 67 6.26 1.05 -1.07
CA ASN A 67 7.68 1.32 -0.80
C ASN A 67 8.00 1.63 0.68
N ASN A 68 7.03 2.12 1.47
CA ASN A 68 7.23 2.54 2.85
C ASN A 68 6.46 1.62 3.84
N TRP A 69 6.83 0.34 3.82
CA TRP A 69 6.10 -0.78 4.39
C TRP A 69 5.99 -0.79 5.94
N PHE A 70 6.92 -0.16 6.66
CA PHE A 70 6.97 -0.22 8.13
C PHE A 70 5.72 0.33 8.81
N GLU A 71 5.22 1.48 8.33
CA GLU A 71 3.95 2.08 8.78
C GLU A 71 2.76 1.18 8.42
N ALA A 72 2.76 0.60 7.22
CA ALA A 72 1.65 -0.22 6.72
C ALA A 72 1.41 -1.48 7.55
N VAL A 73 2.48 -2.18 7.97
CA VAL A 73 2.38 -3.41 8.76
C VAL A 73 1.73 -3.18 10.13
N ASN A 74 2.04 -2.04 10.77
CA ASN A 74 1.49 -1.69 12.09
C ASN A 74 0.03 -1.24 12.03
N MET A 75 -0.50 -0.97 10.84
CA MET A 75 -1.77 -0.26 10.66
C MET A 75 -2.90 -1.13 10.11
N LEU A 76 -2.58 -2.26 9.48
CA LEU A 76 -3.54 -3.04 8.71
C LEU A 76 -3.80 -4.42 9.35
N LEU A 77 -4.78 -4.47 10.26
CA LEU A 77 -5.19 -5.72 10.93
C LEU A 77 -5.82 -6.76 9.98
N SER A 78 -6.29 -6.34 8.80
CA SER A 78 -6.88 -7.22 7.78
C SER A 78 -5.86 -7.81 6.81
N LEU A 79 -4.62 -7.33 6.82
CA LEU A 79 -3.62 -7.67 5.82
C LEU A 79 -3.25 -9.14 5.95
N ARG A 80 -3.40 -9.89 4.86
CA ARG A 80 -3.08 -11.32 4.79
C ARG A 80 -1.72 -11.54 4.16
N THR A 81 -1.39 -10.70 3.19
CA THR A 81 -0.17 -10.85 2.40
C THR A 81 0.42 -9.47 2.16
N LEU A 82 1.70 -9.34 2.44
CA LEU A 82 2.51 -8.14 2.20
C LEU A 82 3.64 -8.53 1.26
N TYR A 83 3.63 -7.96 0.05
CA TYR A 83 4.73 -8.11 -0.88
C TYR A 83 5.67 -6.91 -0.75
N LEU A 84 6.97 -7.20 -0.70
CA LEU A 84 8.04 -6.22 -0.55
C LEU A 84 9.09 -6.36 -1.66
N SER A 85 8.80 -7.19 -2.68
CA SER A 85 9.76 -7.70 -3.66
C SER A 85 10.42 -6.63 -4.54
N SER A 86 9.83 -5.44 -4.63
CA SER A 86 10.42 -4.29 -5.34
C SER A 86 10.60 -3.05 -4.44
N CYS A 87 10.36 -3.17 -3.14
CA CYS A 87 10.72 -2.13 -2.19
C CYS A 87 12.24 -2.18 -2.02
N GLU A 88 12.95 -1.08 -2.24
CA GLU A 88 14.35 -0.97 -1.81
C GLU A 88 14.40 -1.24 -0.29
N LEU A 89 14.75 -2.45 0.14
CA LEU A 89 14.83 -2.88 1.54
C LEU A 89 16.03 -2.26 2.30
N ASN A 90 16.46 -1.07 1.89
CA ASN A 90 17.54 -0.34 2.51
C ASN A 90 17.06 0.18 3.88
N GLY A 91 17.69 -0.27 4.97
CA GLY A 91 17.44 0.27 6.31
C GLY A 91 16.37 -0.44 7.16
N LEU A 92 16.13 -1.74 6.93
CA LEU A 92 15.32 -2.58 7.83
C LEU A 92 15.73 -2.39 9.31
N PRO A 93 14.84 -1.93 10.21
CA PRO A 93 15.14 -1.98 11.63
C PRO A 93 15.19 -3.43 12.10
N VAL A 94 16.01 -3.71 13.12
CA VAL A 94 16.06 -5.03 13.76
C VAL A 94 14.69 -5.33 14.37
N PHE A 95 14.05 -6.40 13.93
CA PHE A 95 12.75 -6.85 14.43
C PHE A 95 12.91 -8.08 15.33
N ASP A 96 12.33 -8.01 16.54
CA ASP A 96 12.24 -9.13 17.49
C ASP A 96 11.02 -10.05 17.23
N GLY A 97 10.28 -9.80 16.13
CA GLY A 97 9.13 -10.59 15.68
C GLY A 97 9.40 -11.31 14.36
N LYS A 98 8.77 -12.48 14.15
CA LYS A 98 8.87 -13.23 12.89
C LYS A 98 8.10 -12.52 11.77
N LEU A 99 8.81 -11.89 10.85
CA LEU A 99 8.28 -11.48 9.54
C LEU A 99 8.36 -12.69 8.59
N TYR A 100 7.22 -13.14 8.07
CA TYR A 100 7.18 -14.17 7.04
C TYR A 100 7.26 -13.51 5.66
N PHE A 101 8.43 -13.54 5.04
CA PHE A 101 8.59 -13.17 3.63
C PHE A 101 8.35 -14.40 2.77
N THR A 102 7.35 -14.37 1.88
CA THR A 102 7.23 -15.34 0.80
C THR A 102 7.97 -14.79 -0.41
N PHE A 103 9.16 -15.31 -0.71
CA PHE A 103 9.82 -15.06 -1.98
C PHE A 103 9.22 -16.01 -3.01
N ASN A 104 8.45 -15.51 -3.97
CA ASN A 104 8.15 -16.27 -5.17
C ASN A 104 9.36 -16.14 -6.11
N THR A 105 9.98 -17.28 -6.41
CA THR A 105 11.01 -17.46 -7.44
C THR A 105 10.43 -17.40 -8.83
#